data_AF-A0A967ABI4-F1
#
_entry.id   AF-A0A967ABI4-F1
#
_cell.length_a   1.000
_cell.length_b   1.000
_cell.length_c   1.000
_cell.angle_alpha   90.00
_cell.angle_beta   90.00
_cell.angle_gamma   90.00
#
_symmetry.space_group_name_H-M   'P 1'
#
loop_
_entity.id
_entity.type
_entity.pdbx_description
1 polymer ?
#
loop_
_entity_poly.entity_id
_entity_poly.type
_entity_poly.pdbx_seq_one_letter_code
_entity_poly.pdbx_strand_id
1 'polypeptide(L)' 'SGNADLGFVALSQALDPKIKGQGSRWDIPANLHEPIKQDVILLTKGKDNPAAQALIEFIAGPQAKAIIERYGYELK' A
#
# COMPACT_ATOMS: atom_id res chain seq x y z
N SER A 1 -15.32 16.48 -2.13
CA SER A 1 -15.36 17.85 -2.67
C SER A 1 -16.00 17.92 -4.05
N GLY A 2 -15.97 16.85 -4.86
CA GLY A 2 -16.61 16.89 -6.19
C GLY A 2 -15.90 17.81 -7.19
N ASN A 3 -14.63 18.16 -6.93
CA ASN A 3 -13.86 19.07 -7.78
C ASN A 3 -13.39 18.41 -9.10
N ALA A 4 -13.49 17.08 -9.20
CA ALA A 4 -13.13 16.30 -10.38
C ALA A 4 -14.13 15.15 -10.52
N ASP A 5 -14.58 14.89 -11.75
CA ASP A 5 -15.52 13.82 -12.07
C ASP A 5 -14.85 12.43 -12.02
N LEU A 6 -13.55 12.37 -12.34
CA LEU A 6 -12.73 11.15 -12.37
C LEU A 6 -11.29 11.45 -11.97
N GLY A 7 -10.58 10.43 -11.49
CA GLY A 7 -9.16 10.52 -11.18
C GLY A 7 -8.52 9.17 -10.91
N PHE A 8 -7.20 9.10 -11.09
CA PHE A 8 -6.41 7.95 -10.69
C PHE A 8 -6.03 8.07 -9.21
N VAL A 9 -6.24 6.98 -8.47
CA VAL A 9 -5.96 6.88 -7.03
C VAL A 9 -5.33 5.53 -6.73
N ALA A 10 -4.68 5.41 -5.58
CA ALA A 10 -4.16 4.12 -5.12
C ALA A 10 -5.33 3.19 -4.77
N LEU A 11 -5.22 1.91 -5.15
CA LEU A 11 -6.21 0.88 -4.80
C LEU A 11 -6.46 0.81 -3.28
N SER A 12 -5.41 1.03 -2.49
CA SER A 12 -5.50 1.08 -1.02
C SER A 12 -6.46 2.15 -0.50
N GLN A 13 -6.56 3.29 -1.19
CA GLN A 13 -7.51 4.33 -0.84
C GLN A 13 -8.93 3.89 -1.21
N ALA A 14 -9.10 3.33 -2.42
CA ALA A 14 -10.40 2.86 -2.90
C ALA A 14 -10.98 1.68 -2.08
N LEU A 15 -10.12 0.91 -1.40
CA LEU A 15 -10.51 -0.18 -0.51
C LEU A 15 -10.68 0.24 0.95
N ASP A 16 -10.41 1.51 1.30
CA ASP A 16 -10.58 2.01 2.66
C ASP A 16 -12.04 1.80 3.11
N PRO A 17 -12.29 1.16 4.28
CA PRO A 17 -13.64 0.91 4.78
C PRO A 17 -14.56 2.14 4.83
N LYS A 18 -14.01 3.34 4.98
CA LYS A 18 -14.78 4.59 5.02
C LYS A 18 -15.41 4.96 3.68
N ILE A 19 -14.82 4.52 2.57
CA ILE A 19 -15.30 4.82 1.21
C ILE A 19 -15.65 3.57 0.41
N LYS A 20 -15.41 2.38 0.96
CA LYS A 20 -15.69 1.10 0.33
C LYS A 20 -17.17 1.02 -0.08
N GLY A 21 -17.40 0.74 -1.36
CA GLY A 21 -18.74 0.62 -1.95
C GLY A 21 -19.35 1.95 -2.41
N GLN A 22 -18.61 3.06 -2.35
CA GLN A 22 -19.04 4.34 -2.90
C GLN A 22 -18.45 4.55 -4.30
N GLY A 23 -19.26 5.06 -5.23
CA GLY A 23 -18.85 5.37 -6.59
C GLY A 23 -18.61 4.14 -7.46
N SER A 24 -17.70 4.27 -8.41
CA SER A 24 -17.33 3.20 -9.33
C SER A 24 -15.83 3.22 -9.56
N ARG A 25 -15.25 2.05 -9.81
CA ARG A 25 -13.81 1.87 -10.00
C ARG A 25 -13.56 0.99 -11.21
N TRP A 26 -12.49 1.30 -11.93
CA TRP A 26 -11.92 0.44 -12.94
C TRP A 26 -10.47 0.13 -12.55
N ASP A 27 -10.15 -1.16 -12.39
CA ASP A 27 -8.79 -1.61 -12.11
C ASP A 27 -8.01 -1.61 -13.42
N ILE A 28 -6.95 -0.79 -13.47
CA ILE A 28 -6.13 -0.63 -14.67
C ILE A 28 -5.36 -1.95 -14.91
N PRO A 29 -5.48 -2.57 -16.09
CA PRO A 29 -4.70 -3.75 -16.44
C PRO A 29 -3.18 -3.50 -16.31
N ALA A 30 -2.46 -4.45 -15.72
CA ALA A 30 -1.04 -4.33 -15.43
C ALA A 30 -0.14 -4.13 -16.67
N ASN A 31 -0.62 -4.47 -17.87
CA ASN A 31 0.09 -4.22 -19.12
C ASN A 31 -0.01 -2.77 -19.63
N LEU A 32 -0.74 -1.90 -18.94
CA LEU A 32 -0.90 -0.50 -19.30
C LEU A 32 -0.02 0.45 -18.46
N HIS A 33 0.76 -0.07 -17.52
CA HIS A 33 1.67 0.74 -16.71
C HIS A 33 2.87 -0.07 -16.20
N GLU A 34 3.96 0.62 -15.87
CA GLU A 34 5.05 0.02 -15.11
C GLU A 34 4.59 -0.33 -13.68
N PRO A 35 5.11 -1.42 -13.08
CA PRO A 35 4.77 -1.76 -11.70
C PRO A 35 5.13 -0.65 -10.71
N ILE A 36 4.18 -0.26 -9.86
CA ILE A 36 4.39 0.72 -8.79
C ILE A 36 5.00 -0.01 -7.58
N LYS A 37 6.32 -0.14 -7.56
CA LYS A 37 7.05 -0.84 -6.48
C LYS A 37 7.21 0.08 -5.27
N GLN A 38 6.96 -0.46 -4.07
CA GLN A 38 7.17 0.22 -2.80
C GLN A 38 8.18 -0.56 -1.96
N ASP A 39 9.26 0.11 -1.58
CA ASP A 39 10.33 -0.48 -0.77
C ASP A 39 10.35 0.12 0.64
N VAL A 40 10.84 -0.66 1.60
CA VAL A 40 11.13 -0.22 2.95
C VAL A 40 12.62 -0.38 3.23
N ILE A 41 13.24 0.66 3.80
CA ILE A 41 14.67 0.64 4.17
C ILE A 41 14.86 1.15 5.59
N LEU A 42 15.82 0.56 6.29
CA LEU A 42 16.30 1.08 7.57
C LEU A 42 17.41 2.10 7.32
N LEU A 43 17.19 3.35 7.76
CA LEU A 43 18.21 4.39 7.65
C LEU A 43 19.42 4.05 8.53
N THR A 44 20.62 4.39 8.08
CA THR A 44 21.89 4.15 8.81
C THR A 44 21.87 4.68 10.25
N LYS A 45 21.19 5.81 10.49
CA LYS A 45 21.04 6.39 11.83
C LYS A 45 20.26 5.48 12.79
N GLY A 46 19.33 4.68 12.27
CA GLY A 46 18.50 3.75 13.04
C GLY A 46 19.06 2.33 13.08
N LYS A 47 20.23 2.06 12.48
CA LYS A 47 20.74 0.69 12.31
C LYS A 47 20.89 -0.07 13.64
N ASP A 48 21.26 0.63 14.71
CA ASP A 48 21.47 0.05 16.04
C ASP A 48 20.28 0.30 16.99
N ASN A 49 19.16 0.82 16.48
CA ASN A 49 17.94 1.05 17.26
C ASN A 49 17.08 -0.22 17.27
N PRO A 50 16.90 -0.89 18.42
CA PRO A 50 16.12 -2.12 18.50
C PRO A 50 14.67 -1.96 18.03
N ALA A 51 14.04 -0.81 18.29
CA ALA A 51 12.67 -0.55 17.86
C ALA A 51 12.56 -0.42 16.33
N ALA A 52 13.58 0.15 15.68
CA ALA A 52 13.61 0.28 14.23
C ALA A 52 13.82 -1.07 13.55
N GLN A 53 14.70 -1.92 14.11
CA GLN A 53 14.88 -3.29 13.66
C GLN A 53 13.58 -4.11 13.81
N ALA A 54 12.95 -4.06 14.99
CA ALA A 54 11.69 -4.74 15.26
C ALA A 54 10.56 -4.31 14.31
N LEU A 55 10.51 -3.04 13.91
CA LEU A 55 9.53 -2.56 12.93
C LEU A 55 9.75 -3.17 11.55
N ILE A 56 11.00 -3.27 11.07
CA ILE A 56 11.33 -3.89 9.79
C ILE A 56 10.97 -5.38 9.82
N GLU A 57 11.31 -6.07 10.90
CA GLU A 57 10.94 -7.47 11.11
C GLU A 57 9.43 -7.68 11.11
N PHE A 58 8.69 -6.80 11.79
CA PHE A 58 7.23 -6.83 11.80
C PHE A 58 6.64 -6.63 10.40
N ILE A 59 7.13 -5.64 9.63
CA ILE A 59 6.66 -5.36 8.27
C ILE A 59 6.90 -6.57 7.35
N ALA A 60 8.00 -7.29 7.53
CA ALA A 60 8.31 -8.52 6.78
C ALA A 60 7.49 -9.74 7.25
N GLY A 61 6.85 -9.65 8.42
CA GLY A 61 6.10 -10.73 9.05
C GLY A 61 4.71 -11.00 8.45
N PRO A 62 4.10 -12.15 8.77
CA PRO A 62 2.83 -12.58 8.17
C PRO A 62 1.65 -11.64 8.50
N GLN A 63 1.65 -11.03 9.69
CA GLN A 63 0.60 -10.10 10.08
C GLN A 63 0.60 -8.84 9.19
N ALA A 64 1.76 -8.23 8.97
CA ALA A 64 1.87 -7.06 8.11
C ALA A 64 1.55 -7.40 6.65
N LYS A 65 2.04 -8.55 6.16
CA LYS A 65 1.72 -9.07 4.82
C LYS A 65 0.20 -9.19 4.58
N ALA A 66 -0.53 -9.78 5.52
CA ALA A 66 -1.98 -9.88 5.43
C ALA A 66 -2.69 -8.51 5.41
N ILE A 67 -2.16 -7.51 6.11
CA ILE A 67 -2.68 -6.14 6.07
C ILE A 67 -2.40 -5.52 4.69
N ILE A 68 -1.18 -5.67 4.16
CA ILE A 68 -0.76 -5.13 2.86
C ILE A 68 -1.66 -5.68 1.74
N GLU A 69 -1.86 -7.00 1.68
CA GLU A 69 -2.73 -7.66 0.70
C GLU A 69 -4.19 -7.22 0.83
N ARG A 70 -4.70 -7.08 2.06
CA ARG A 70 -6.09 -6.63 2.31
C ARG A 70 -6.38 -5.25 1.70
N TYR A 71 -5.38 -4.38 1.60
CA TYR A 71 -5.50 -3.05 0.99
C TYR A 71 -5.10 -3.04 -0.49
N GLY A 72 -4.93 -4.21 -1.12
CA GLY A 72 -4.75 -4.32 -2.57
C GLY A 72 -3.32 -4.08 -3.06
N TYR A 73 -2.34 -4.15 -2.17
CA TYR A 73 -0.94 -4.23 -2.57
C TYR A 73 -0.56 -5.68 -2.87
N GLU A 74 0.34 -5.84 -3.84
CA GLU A 74 0.91 -7.15 -4.16
C GLU A 74 2.21 -7.37 -3.39
N LEU A 75 2.39 -8.59 -2.88
CA LEU A 75 3.64 -9.04 -2.28
C LEU A 75 4.41 -9.87 -3.31
N LYS A 76 5.73 -9.67 -3.37
CA LYS A 76 6.64 -10.52 -4.13
C LYS A 76 7.16 -11.68 -3.29
#